data_AF-A0A7V2P568-F1
#
_entry.id   AF-A0A7V2P568-F1
#
_cell.length_a   1.000
_cell.length_b   1.000
_cell.length_c   1.000
_cell.angle_alpha   90.00
_cell.angle_beta   90.00
_cell.angle_gamma   90.00
#
_symmetry.space_group_name_H-M   'P 1'
#
loop_
_entity.id
_entity.type
_entity.pdbx_description
1 polymer ?
#
loop_
_entity_poly.entity_id
_entity_poly.type
_entity_poly.pdbx_seq_one_letter_code
_entity_poly.pdbx_strand_id
1 'polypeptide(L)'
;METRKSMTNTPVNNQNPVPGSFHLSAVPVGVSIKTTIERGDAYSAPAIYDVEITLLEIVRGEDAWERIKVQGVSTEPPKVGFEYILARIRFGYSRRGRGLDDEAYKLTEGQFAAVSADGQTEYMIPTVLQQPQLVDTIFHSGESREGWIILQVPEDEKKPLLVYKREHVEGVYGIWRHVWFQLYQQA
;
A
#
# COMPACT_ATOMS: atom_id res chain seq x y z
N MET A 1 12.60 55.08 -22.58
CA MET A 1 11.21 54.63 -22.77
C MET A 1 11.24 53.40 -23.66
N GLU A 2 10.67 52.26 -23.34
CA GLU A 2 10.03 51.77 -22.13
C GLU A 2 9.98 50.24 -22.25
N THR A 3 9.98 49.62 -21.08
CA THR A 3 10.21 48.23 -20.69
C THR A 3 9.27 47.20 -21.35
N ARG A 4 9.80 46.02 -21.72
CA ARG A 4 9.02 44.80 -21.98
C ARG A 4 8.33 44.35 -20.67
N LYS A 5 7.00 44.51 -20.58
CA LYS A 5 6.07 43.75 -19.71
C LYS A 5 5.41 42.67 -20.60
N SER A 6 5.06 41.47 -20.19
CA SER A 6 5.08 40.77 -18.91
C SER A 6 5.01 39.27 -19.25
N MET A 7 5.74 38.43 -18.53
CA MET A 7 5.55 36.98 -18.55
C MET A 7 4.13 36.66 -18.03
N THR A 8 3.39 35.85 -18.77
CA THR A 8 2.15 35.25 -18.27
C THR A 8 2.52 34.17 -17.27
N ASN A 9 2.45 34.48 -15.98
CA ASN A 9 2.40 33.49 -14.92
C ASN A 9 1.12 32.68 -15.09
N THR A 10 1.25 31.45 -15.56
CA THR A 10 0.20 30.44 -15.42
C THR A 10 -0.06 30.23 -13.92
N PRO A 11 -1.31 30.28 -13.43
CA PRO A 11 -1.59 30.01 -12.03
C PRO A 11 -1.23 28.55 -11.72
N VAL A 12 -0.30 28.35 -10.79
CA VAL A 12 -0.05 27.04 -10.18
C VAL A 12 -1.35 26.64 -9.48
N ASN A 13 -2.04 25.65 -10.04
CA ASN A 13 -3.26 25.09 -9.49
C ASN A 13 -2.92 24.42 -8.15
N ASN A 14 -3.11 25.16 -7.05
CA ASN A 14 -2.80 24.75 -5.69
C ASN A 14 -3.91 23.83 -5.13
N GLN A 15 -4.24 22.75 -5.85
CA GLN A 15 -5.12 21.72 -5.28
C GLN A 15 -4.33 20.96 -4.23
N ASN A 16 -4.77 21.10 -2.97
CA ASN A 16 -4.26 20.27 -1.91
C ASN A 16 -4.40 18.81 -2.35
N PRO A 17 -3.33 18.03 -2.29
CA PRO A 17 -3.39 16.72 -2.90
C PRO A 17 -4.30 15.77 -2.13
N VAL A 18 -4.97 14.84 -2.82
CA VAL A 18 -5.91 13.91 -2.18
C VAL A 18 -5.16 13.04 -1.16
N PRO A 19 -5.63 12.90 0.09
CA PRO A 19 -4.96 12.07 1.10
C PRO A 19 -4.66 10.67 0.58
N GLY A 20 -3.40 10.25 0.76
CA GLY A 20 -2.91 8.93 0.39
C GLY A 20 -2.79 8.69 -1.11
N SER A 21 -2.94 9.71 -1.99
CA SER A 21 -2.89 9.50 -3.45
C SER A 21 -1.48 9.57 -4.05
N PHE A 22 -0.48 9.98 -3.28
CA PHE A 22 0.95 10.06 -3.64
C PHE A 22 1.79 10.26 -2.36
N HIS A 23 3.11 10.07 -2.47
CA HIS A 23 4.03 10.01 -1.33
C HIS A 23 3.95 11.21 -0.36
N LEU A 24 3.85 12.47 -0.82
CA LEU A 24 3.76 13.63 0.12
C LEU A 24 2.37 13.79 0.78
N SER A 25 1.38 12.98 0.40
CA SER A 25 0.07 12.91 1.09
C SER A 25 -0.14 11.59 1.83
N ALA A 26 0.92 10.79 2.00
CA ALA A 26 0.81 9.52 2.71
C ALA A 26 0.12 9.73 4.06
N VAL A 27 -0.91 8.92 4.32
CA VAL A 27 -1.75 9.09 5.51
C VAL A 27 -1.18 8.35 6.71
N PRO A 28 -1.39 8.84 7.94
CA PRO A 28 -0.92 8.15 9.13
C PRO A 28 -1.65 6.83 9.40
N VAL A 29 -1.09 6.05 10.32
CA VAL A 29 -1.71 4.88 10.92
C VAL A 29 -3.13 5.21 11.41
N GLY A 30 -4.07 4.31 11.17
CA GLY A 30 -5.48 4.42 11.57
C GLY A 30 -6.39 5.08 10.54
N VAL A 31 -5.85 5.74 9.50
CA VAL A 31 -6.66 6.34 8.44
C VAL A 31 -7.05 5.29 7.40
N SER A 32 -8.34 5.23 7.05
CA SER A 32 -8.85 4.35 6.00
C SER A 32 -8.88 5.06 4.66
N ILE A 33 -8.33 4.44 3.62
CA ILE A 33 -8.33 4.97 2.26
C ILE A 33 -9.02 3.99 1.31
N LYS A 34 -9.83 4.54 0.42
CA LYS A 34 -10.50 3.80 -0.65
C LYS A 34 -9.82 4.03 -1.99
N THR A 35 -9.63 2.95 -2.73
CA THR A 35 -9.26 2.97 -4.14
C THR A 35 -10.18 2.06 -4.92
N THR A 36 -10.10 2.13 -6.24
CA THR A 36 -10.93 1.35 -7.14
C THR A 36 -10.05 0.46 -8.00
N ILE A 37 -10.49 -0.79 -8.14
CA ILE A 37 -9.88 -1.75 -9.05
C ILE A 37 -10.90 -2.18 -10.12
N GLU A 38 -10.40 -2.37 -11.33
CA GLU A 38 -11.17 -2.84 -12.49
C GLU A 38 -10.80 -4.29 -12.80
N ARG A 39 -11.82 -5.13 -12.96
CA ARG A 39 -11.70 -6.56 -13.21
C ARG A 39 -12.68 -7.03 -14.29
N GLY A 40 -12.50 -8.20 -14.86
CA GLY A 40 -13.37 -8.74 -15.90
C GLY A 40 -12.66 -8.91 -17.25
N ASP A 41 -13.24 -8.52 -18.37
CA ASP A 41 -12.54 -8.47 -19.67
C ASP A 41 -12.42 -7.01 -20.09
N ALA A 42 -11.20 -6.53 -20.38
CA ALA A 42 -10.94 -5.16 -20.83
C ALA A 42 -11.63 -4.78 -22.15
N TYR A 43 -12.00 -5.76 -22.97
CA TYR A 43 -12.76 -5.54 -24.20
C TYR A 43 -14.28 -5.56 -23.96
N SER A 44 -14.71 -5.89 -22.75
CA SER A 44 -16.07 -5.74 -22.23
C SER A 44 -16.12 -4.61 -21.19
N ALA A 45 -17.29 -4.25 -20.67
CA ALA A 45 -17.36 -3.28 -19.57
C ALA A 45 -16.80 -3.93 -18.29
N PRO A 46 -15.63 -3.49 -17.77
CA PRO A 46 -15.04 -4.12 -16.60
C PRO A 46 -15.94 -3.93 -15.36
N ALA A 47 -15.99 -4.96 -14.52
CA ALA A 47 -16.56 -4.86 -13.20
C ALA A 47 -15.68 -3.98 -12.32
N ILE A 48 -16.33 -3.07 -11.60
CA ILE A 48 -15.67 -2.10 -10.73
C ILE A 48 -15.78 -2.60 -9.29
N TYR A 49 -14.67 -2.57 -8.57
CA TYR A 49 -14.62 -2.93 -7.15
C TYR A 49 -13.96 -1.83 -6.33
N ASP A 50 -14.50 -1.58 -5.15
CA ASP A 50 -13.90 -0.73 -4.14
C ASP A 50 -13.01 -1.59 -3.24
N VAL A 51 -11.79 -1.10 -3.05
CA VAL A 51 -10.81 -1.61 -2.10
C VAL A 51 -10.65 -0.59 -0.99
N GLU A 52 -10.82 -1.02 0.26
CA GLU A 52 -10.63 -0.20 1.45
C GLU A 52 -9.45 -0.71 2.27
N ILE A 53 -8.49 0.16 2.55
CA ILE A 53 -7.23 -0.21 3.21
C ILE A 53 -7.03 0.67 4.44
N THR A 54 -6.71 0.06 5.57
CA THR A 54 -6.30 0.77 6.79
C THR A 54 -5.00 0.16 7.30
N LEU A 55 -3.94 0.96 7.44
CA LEU A 55 -2.76 0.57 8.22
C LEU A 55 -3.07 0.75 9.70
N LEU A 56 -3.20 -0.34 10.45
CA LEU A 56 -3.69 -0.33 11.83
C LEU A 56 -2.58 -0.22 12.88
N GLU A 57 -1.43 -0.84 12.61
CA GLU A 57 -0.33 -0.94 13.57
C GLU A 57 0.99 -1.09 12.82
N ILE A 58 2.05 -0.57 13.42
CA ILE A 58 3.42 -0.69 12.95
C ILE A 58 4.29 -1.10 14.14
N VAL A 59 5.11 -2.14 13.96
CA VAL A 59 6.20 -2.51 14.86
C VAL A 59 7.49 -2.48 14.05
N ARG A 60 8.56 -1.88 14.57
CA ARG A 60 9.81 -1.64 13.84
C ARG A 60 11.01 -2.10 14.65
N GLY A 61 12.07 -2.50 13.97
CA GLY A 61 13.37 -2.76 14.60
C GLY A 61 13.40 -4.05 15.40
N GLU A 62 14.10 -4.02 16.54
CA GLU A 62 14.26 -5.21 17.39
C GLU A 62 12.91 -5.76 17.84
N ASP A 63 11.94 -4.92 18.20
CA ASP A 63 10.59 -5.37 18.60
C ASP A 63 9.89 -6.16 17.48
N ALA A 64 10.08 -5.74 16.22
CA ALA A 64 9.54 -6.46 15.06
C ALA A 64 10.26 -7.80 14.89
N TRP A 65 11.58 -7.79 15.02
CA TRP A 65 12.40 -8.99 14.90
C TRP A 65 12.08 -10.02 15.99
N GLU A 66 11.91 -9.58 17.23
CA GLU A 66 11.49 -10.44 18.33
C GLU A 66 10.11 -11.06 18.09
N ARG A 67 9.12 -10.28 17.64
CA ARG A 67 7.80 -10.84 17.27
C ARG A 67 7.90 -11.90 16.17
N ILE A 68 8.69 -11.65 15.12
CA ILE A 68 8.91 -12.60 14.03
C ILE A 68 9.53 -13.91 14.53
N LYS A 69 10.56 -13.82 15.37
CA LYS A 69 11.21 -14.98 16.00
C LYS A 69 10.24 -15.77 16.85
N VAL A 70 9.49 -15.10 17.72
CA VAL A 70 8.53 -15.74 18.65
C VAL A 70 7.42 -16.49 17.91
N GLN A 71 6.96 -15.95 16.78
CA GLN A 71 5.92 -16.58 15.96
C GLN A 71 6.45 -17.74 15.08
N GLY A 72 7.77 -17.97 15.03
CA GLY A 72 8.38 -19.00 14.17
C GLY A 72 8.23 -18.71 12.68
N VAL A 73 7.98 -17.45 12.34
CA VAL A 73 7.65 -16.93 10.99
C VAL A 73 8.90 -16.81 10.11
N SER A 74 10.02 -16.42 10.72
CA SER A 74 11.35 -16.40 10.08
C SER A 74 12.41 -16.89 11.04
N THR A 75 13.46 -17.49 10.49
CA THR A 75 14.76 -17.66 11.16
C THR A 75 15.84 -16.74 10.57
N GLU A 76 15.55 -16.08 9.45
CA GLU A 76 16.48 -15.17 8.79
C GLU A 76 16.36 -13.76 9.38
N PRO A 77 17.47 -13.15 9.83
CA PRO A 77 17.47 -11.75 10.26
C PRO A 77 17.27 -10.80 9.07
N PRO A 78 16.98 -9.52 9.33
CA PRO A 78 17.01 -8.49 8.29
C PRO A 78 18.34 -8.51 7.52
N LYS A 79 18.32 -8.02 6.29
CA LYS A 79 19.56 -7.78 5.55
C LYS A 79 20.48 -6.84 6.32
N VAL A 80 21.79 -6.96 6.10
CA VAL A 80 22.78 -6.06 6.71
C VAL A 80 22.44 -4.61 6.38
N GLY A 81 22.32 -3.77 7.42
CA GLY A 81 21.94 -2.35 7.31
C GLY A 81 20.44 -2.10 7.17
N PHE A 82 19.62 -3.14 7.29
CA PHE A 82 18.15 -3.07 7.28
C PHE A 82 17.58 -3.53 8.62
N GLU A 83 16.35 -3.14 8.87
CA GLU A 83 15.53 -3.65 9.97
C GLU A 83 14.15 -4.06 9.46
N TYR A 84 13.49 -4.96 10.19
CA TYR A 84 12.13 -5.35 9.87
C TYR A 84 11.10 -4.32 10.34
N ILE A 85 10.02 -4.23 9.58
CA ILE A 85 8.79 -3.58 9.98
C ILE A 85 7.63 -4.58 9.80
N LEU A 86 6.89 -4.82 10.88
CA LEU A 86 5.60 -5.48 10.83
C LEU A 86 4.51 -4.42 10.66
N ALA A 87 3.68 -4.59 9.64
CA ALA A 87 2.53 -3.73 9.38
C ALA A 87 1.24 -4.54 9.48
N ARG A 88 0.36 -4.20 10.42
CA ARG A 88 -0.98 -4.81 10.51
C ARG A 88 -1.93 -4.00 9.66
N ILE A 89 -2.57 -4.65 8.69
CA ILE A 89 -3.43 -3.99 7.72
C ILE A 89 -4.82 -4.62 7.76
N ARG A 90 -5.84 -3.79 7.71
CA ARG A 90 -7.19 -4.21 7.33
C ARG A 90 -7.38 -3.98 5.84
N PHE A 91 -7.78 -5.02 5.13
CA PHE A 91 -8.13 -4.97 3.72
C PHE A 91 -9.59 -5.34 3.56
N GLY A 92 -10.34 -4.53 2.82
CA GLY A 92 -11.73 -4.76 2.44
C GLY A 92 -11.88 -4.75 0.94
N TYR A 93 -12.67 -5.68 0.41
CA TYR A 93 -12.92 -5.83 -1.01
C TYR A 93 -14.42 -5.91 -1.26
N SER A 94 -14.96 -5.05 -2.12
CA SER A 94 -16.40 -5.02 -2.38
C SER A 94 -16.71 -4.59 -3.81
N ARG A 95 -17.68 -5.26 -4.44
CA ARG A 95 -18.14 -4.89 -5.78
C ARG A 95 -18.97 -3.62 -5.75
N ARG A 96 -18.76 -2.77 -6.76
CA ARG A 96 -19.60 -1.62 -7.04
C ARG A 96 -20.73 -1.98 -8.01
N GLY A 97 -21.98 -1.81 -7.58
CA GLY A 97 -23.17 -2.05 -8.40
C GLY A 97 -23.76 -3.46 -8.27
N ARG A 98 -24.80 -3.76 -9.06
CA ARG A 98 -25.48 -5.06 -9.08
C ARG A 98 -25.02 -5.90 -10.27
N GLY A 99 -24.79 -7.18 -10.06
CA GLY A 99 -24.54 -8.20 -11.08
C GLY A 99 -24.37 -9.56 -10.43
N LEU A 100 -24.32 -10.63 -11.23
CA LEU A 100 -24.32 -12.01 -10.72
C LEU A 100 -22.92 -12.59 -10.50
N ASP A 101 -21.91 -12.09 -11.20
CA ASP A 101 -20.55 -12.63 -11.10
C ASP A 101 -19.77 -11.93 -9.99
N ASP A 102 -19.39 -12.67 -8.96
CA ASP A 102 -18.47 -12.25 -7.89
C ASP A 102 -17.09 -12.81 -8.20
N GLU A 103 -16.19 -11.96 -8.67
CA GLU A 103 -14.83 -12.39 -8.96
C GLU A 103 -13.98 -12.35 -7.69
N ALA A 104 -13.43 -13.51 -7.30
CA ALA A 104 -12.55 -13.61 -6.15
C ALA A 104 -11.23 -12.87 -6.42
N TYR A 105 -10.74 -12.09 -5.46
CA TYR A 105 -9.55 -11.26 -5.57
C TYR A 105 -8.41 -11.84 -4.72
N LYS A 106 -7.30 -12.23 -5.36
CA LYS A 106 -6.10 -12.65 -4.65
C LYS A 106 -5.24 -11.43 -4.34
N LEU A 107 -5.08 -11.12 -3.05
CA LEU A 107 -4.17 -10.10 -2.57
C LEU A 107 -2.76 -10.69 -2.51
N THR A 108 -1.80 -10.14 -3.25
CA THR A 108 -0.44 -10.67 -3.37
C THR A 108 0.58 -9.78 -2.65
N GLU A 109 1.75 -10.34 -2.35
CA GLU A 109 2.85 -9.60 -1.71
C GLU A 109 3.31 -8.40 -2.53
N GLY A 110 3.45 -8.56 -3.85
CA GLY A 110 3.95 -7.50 -4.75
C GLY A 110 3.00 -6.31 -4.91
N GLN A 111 1.79 -6.38 -4.35
CA GLN A 111 0.89 -5.23 -4.26
C GLN A 111 1.23 -4.29 -3.11
N PHE A 112 2.07 -4.71 -2.17
CA PHE A 112 2.58 -3.86 -1.11
C PHE A 112 4.09 -3.67 -1.24
N ALA A 113 4.57 -2.48 -0.94
CA ALA A 113 6.01 -2.26 -0.81
C ALA A 113 6.33 -1.20 0.24
N ALA A 114 7.46 -1.38 0.92
CA ALA A 114 8.10 -0.31 1.66
C ALA A 114 8.94 0.53 0.69
N VAL A 115 8.86 1.84 0.81
CA VAL A 115 9.58 2.78 -0.05
C VAL A 115 10.19 3.93 0.76
N SER A 116 11.20 4.58 0.21
CA SER A 116 11.85 5.76 0.82
C SER A 116 10.87 6.91 1.04
N ALA A 117 11.25 7.86 1.89
CA ALA A 117 10.42 9.02 2.23
C ALA A 117 9.98 9.87 1.01
N ASP A 118 10.78 9.88 -0.05
CA ASP A 118 10.48 10.55 -1.32
C ASP A 118 9.72 9.67 -2.33
N GLY A 119 9.45 8.41 -1.97
CA GLY A 119 8.73 7.44 -2.79
C GLY A 119 9.51 6.93 -4.01
N GLN A 120 10.81 7.19 -4.13
CA GLN A 120 11.61 6.81 -5.31
C GLN A 120 12.29 5.46 -5.20
N THR A 121 12.66 5.03 -3.98
CA THR A 121 13.36 3.78 -3.75
C THR A 121 12.42 2.76 -3.16
N GLU A 122 12.21 1.66 -3.86
CA GLU A 122 11.49 0.51 -3.32
C GLU A 122 12.44 -0.47 -2.63
N TYR A 123 12.09 -0.88 -1.42
CA TYR A 123 12.86 -1.84 -0.66
C TYR A 123 12.32 -3.26 -0.88
N MET A 124 13.25 -4.21 -0.99
CA MET A 124 12.92 -5.60 -1.27
C MET A 124 12.08 -6.22 -0.15
N ILE A 125 10.98 -6.88 -0.51
CA ILE A 125 10.18 -7.67 0.43
C ILE A 125 11.01 -8.89 0.90
N PRO A 126 11.09 -9.17 2.20
CA PRO A 126 11.82 -10.34 2.69
C PRO A 126 11.01 -11.63 2.40
N THR A 127 11.69 -12.69 1.97
CA THR A 127 11.07 -14.00 1.72
C THR A 127 10.80 -14.73 3.04
N VAL A 128 9.68 -14.42 3.70
CA VAL A 128 9.38 -14.88 5.06
C VAL A 128 7.96 -15.44 5.14
N LEU A 129 7.79 -16.58 5.83
CA LEU A 129 6.48 -17.25 5.98
C LEU A 129 5.65 -16.58 7.09
N GLN A 130 4.51 -15.97 6.77
CA GLN A 130 3.75 -15.14 7.71
C GLN A 130 2.53 -15.88 8.30
N GLN A 131 2.16 -15.62 9.56
CA GLN A 131 0.88 -16.05 10.15
C GLN A 131 0.34 -15.03 11.17
N PRO A 132 -0.94 -14.57 11.08
CA PRO A 132 -1.84 -14.70 9.95
C PRO A 132 -1.40 -13.82 8.78
N GLN A 133 -1.21 -14.44 7.62
CA GLN A 133 -0.79 -13.77 6.40
C GLN A 133 -1.98 -12.98 5.82
N LEU A 134 -1.81 -11.67 5.58
CA LEU A 134 -2.80 -10.90 4.83
C LEU A 134 -2.70 -11.18 3.32
N VAL A 135 -1.47 -11.37 2.88
CA VAL A 135 -1.07 -11.64 1.49
C VAL A 135 -1.26 -13.12 1.15
N ASP A 136 -1.24 -13.45 -0.14
CA ASP A 136 -1.67 -14.74 -0.69
C ASP A 136 -3.09 -15.19 -0.31
N THR A 137 -3.90 -14.25 0.17
CA THR A 137 -5.26 -14.49 0.62
C THR A 137 -6.26 -14.15 -0.48
N ILE A 138 -7.28 -15.00 -0.64
CA ILE A 138 -8.40 -14.78 -1.56
C ILE A 138 -9.53 -14.06 -0.81
N PHE A 139 -10.05 -12.99 -1.42
CA PHE A 139 -11.16 -12.18 -0.96
C PHE A 139 -12.36 -12.30 -1.91
N HIS A 140 -13.55 -12.56 -1.37
CA HIS A 140 -14.82 -12.43 -2.07
C HIS A 140 -15.44 -11.06 -1.85
N SER A 141 -16.35 -10.63 -2.73
CA SER A 141 -16.99 -9.32 -2.57
C SER A 141 -17.74 -9.22 -1.24
N GLY A 142 -17.48 -8.15 -0.50
CA GLY A 142 -18.03 -7.87 0.82
C GLY A 142 -17.14 -8.36 1.97
N GLU A 143 -16.07 -9.11 1.69
CA GLU A 143 -15.15 -9.56 2.72
C GLU A 143 -14.21 -8.44 3.18
N SER A 144 -13.87 -8.50 4.47
CA SER A 144 -12.77 -7.74 5.05
C SER A 144 -12.01 -8.62 6.03
N ARG A 145 -10.68 -8.53 5.98
CA ARG A 145 -9.77 -9.28 6.85
C ARG A 145 -8.65 -8.39 7.34
N GLU A 146 -8.15 -8.71 8.52
CA GLU A 146 -6.94 -8.13 9.06
C GLU A 146 -5.83 -9.16 9.01
N GLY A 147 -4.61 -8.70 8.76
CA GLY A 147 -3.44 -9.56 8.81
C GLY A 147 -2.17 -8.73 8.86
N TRP A 148 -1.06 -9.42 9.09
CA TRP A 148 0.25 -8.81 9.10
C TRP A 148 0.91 -8.96 7.74
N ILE A 149 1.74 -7.97 7.40
CA ILE A 149 2.78 -8.08 6.37
C ILE A 149 4.14 -7.76 6.96
N ILE A 150 5.19 -8.35 6.40
CA ILE A 150 6.58 -8.14 6.81
C ILE A 150 7.29 -7.37 5.72
N LEU A 151 7.90 -6.26 6.12
CA LEU A 151 8.68 -5.38 5.25
C LEU A 151 10.07 -5.22 5.86
N GLN A 152 11.01 -4.72 5.08
CA GLN A 152 12.31 -4.26 5.59
C GLN A 152 12.65 -2.90 5.01
N VAL A 153 13.33 -2.08 5.80
CA VAL A 153 13.81 -0.74 5.42
C VAL A 153 15.22 -0.54 5.94
N PRO A 154 16.02 0.37 5.35
CA PRO A 154 17.30 0.78 5.95
C PRO A 154 17.12 1.29 7.38
N GLU A 155 18.04 0.96 8.28
CA GLU A 155 17.99 1.37 9.70
C GLU A 155 17.97 2.90 9.87
N ASP A 156 18.55 3.63 8.92
CA ASP A 156 18.61 5.11 8.90
C ASP A 156 17.39 5.76 8.24
N GLU A 157 16.53 5.02 7.54
CA GLU A 157 15.31 5.55 6.91
C GLU A 157 14.24 5.86 7.97
N LYS A 158 14.14 7.11 8.41
CA LYS A 158 13.25 7.50 9.52
C LYS A 158 11.79 7.69 9.11
N LYS A 159 11.50 7.91 7.83
CA LYS A 159 10.15 8.19 7.34
C LYS A 159 9.79 7.32 6.13
N PRO A 160 9.94 5.99 6.22
CA PRO A 160 9.54 5.11 5.12
C PRO A 160 8.05 5.21 4.90
N LEU A 161 7.61 4.89 3.68
CA LEU A 161 6.21 4.82 3.32
C LEU A 161 5.83 3.39 2.97
N LEU A 162 4.56 3.06 3.15
CA LEU A 162 3.95 1.86 2.59
C LEU A 162 3.11 2.29 1.39
N VAL A 163 3.34 1.63 0.25
CA VAL A 163 2.51 1.79 -0.94
C VAL A 163 1.72 0.52 -1.20
N TYR A 164 0.42 0.67 -1.43
CA TYR A 164 -0.39 -0.32 -2.14
C TYR A 164 -0.48 0.08 -3.61
N LYS A 165 0.00 -0.79 -4.50
CA LYS A 165 0.20 -0.51 -5.92
C LYS A 165 -0.38 -1.60 -6.79
N ARG A 166 -0.48 -1.30 -8.08
CA ARG A 166 -0.84 -2.30 -9.07
C ARG A 166 0.30 -3.29 -9.23
N GLU A 167 -0.02 -4.56 -9.07
CA GLU A 167 0.76 -5.67 -9.60
C GLU A 167 0.00 -6.24 -10.80
N HIS A 168 0.72 -6.81 -11.77
CA HIS A 168 0.10 -7.57 -12.85
C HIS A 168 -0.42 -8.90 -12.30
N VAL A 169 -1.64 -8.87 -11.73
CA VAL A 169 -2.40 -10.04 -11.30
C VAL A 169 -3.42 -10.38 -12.39
N GLU A 170 -3.59 -11.67 -12.68
CA GLU A 170 -4.56 -12.15 -13.66
C GLU A 170 -5.97 -11.61 -13.36
N GLY A 171 -6.65 -11.08 -14.39
CA GLY A 171 -7.99 -10.51 -14.25
C GLY A 171 -8.06 -9.12 -13.59
N VAL A 172 -6.92 -8.44 -13.34
CA VAL A 172 -6.88 -7.05 -12.85
C VAL A 172 -6.34 -6.10 -13.93
N TYR A 173 -7.22 -5.26 -14.48
CA TYR A 173 -6.92 -4.41 -15.64
C TYR A 173 -6.50 -2.99 -15.26
N GLY A 174 -6.81 -2.56 -14.05
CA GLY A 174 -6.40 -1.26 -13.54
C GLY A 174 -6.58 -1.16 -12.04
N ILE A 175 -5.65 -0.47 -11.40
CA ILE A 175 -5.91 0.19 -10.12
C ILE A 175 -5.90 1.68 -10.45
N TRP A 176 -6.95 2.38 -10.06
CA TRP A 176 -7.11 3.80 -10.41
C TRP A 176 -6.02 4.68 -9.80
N ARG A 177 -5.51 4.31 -8.62
CA ARG A 177 -4.40 5.00 -7.96
C ARG A 177 -3.67 4.08 -6.98
N HIS A 178 -2.37 4.33 -6.81
CA HIS A 178 -1.63 3.83 -5.66
C HIS A 178 -2.17 4.48 -4.37
N VAL A 179 -2.07 3.76 -3.26
CA VAL A 179 -2.46 4.23 -1.93
C VAL A 179 -1.22 4.28 -1.04
N TRP A 180 -1.02 5.38 -0.35
CA TRP A 180 0.20 5.66 0.40
C TRP A 180 -0.09 5.87 1.89
N PHE A 181 0.65 5.17 2.74
CA PHE A 181 0.61 5.28 4.19
C PHE A 181 1.98 5.64 4.76
N GLN A 182 2.01 6.39 5.86
CA GLN A 182 3.21 6.61 6.64
C GLN A 182 3.55 5.30 7.34
N LEU A 183 4.74 4.76 7.07
CA LEU A 183 5.24 3.55 7.74
C LEU A 183 6.07 3.91 8.98
N TYR A 184 5.62 4.95 9.70
CA TYR A 184 6.19 5.48 10.93
C TYR A 184 5.09 6.13 11.78
N GLN A 185 5.33 6.26 13.08
CA GLN A 185 4.44 6.97 14.00
C GLN A 185 4.71 8.48 13.92
N GLN A 186 3.66 9.31 14.03
CA GLN A 186 3.84 10.76 14.18
C GLN A 186 4.38 11.04 15.59
N ALA A 187 5.47 11.81 15.66
CA ALA A 187 6.07 12.25 16.92
C ALA A 187 5.23 13.35 17.59
#